data_AF-A0A6P0M7W8-F1
#
_entry.id   AF-A0A6P0M7W8-F1
#
_cell.length_a   1.000
_cell.length_b   1.000
_cell.length_c   1.000
_cell.angle_alpha   90.00
_cell.angle_beta   90.00
_cell.angle_gamma   90.00
#
_symmetry.space_group_name_H-M   'P 1'
#
loop_
_entity.id
_entity.type
_entity.pdbx_description
1 polymer ?
#
loop_
_entity_poly.entity_id
_entity_poly.type
_entity_poly.pdbx_seq_one_letter_code
_entity_poly.pdbx_strand_id
1 'polypeptide(L)'
;GEACLKHASWDDKAKADFMVRLGRAISSQKEPNIKSAVKKFKKAQTLYPDIDLNPDTEEIDKDPKIVAHLLAAPVKIQFGAILAEEGKIKEAISVYQEAQKLNLDIDLNPDTEEIDKDPKIVAYLLAAPAKIQEGARLARDGEIQKAISAYQEAQKLYPDIDLNPLTKEIDKDPKTVAPYLAAQEKVKQGRRHAGEGKIQKAISAYQEAQKLYPDIDLNPKTKEIDKDPKTVAPYLAALEKAKKKVKQGRWHARKGKIQKAISAYQEAQKLYPDIDLNPKTKEIDKDPKTVAQQLASE
;
A
#
# COMPACT_ATOMS: atom_id res chain seq x y z
N GLY A 1 -35.58 4.20 16.26
CA GLY A 1 -36.14 3.99 14.91
C GLY A 1 -37.65 3.80 14.93
N GLU A 2 -38.16 2.70 15.49
CA GLU A 2 -39.59 2.33 15.36
C GLU A 2 -40.59 3.30 16.02
N ALA A 3 -40.17 4.07 17.04
CA ALA A 3 -41.00 5.12 17.64
C ALA A 3 -41.33 6.25 16.64
N CYS A 4 -40.41 6.59 15.73
CA CYS A 4 -40.63 7.64 14.75
C CYS A 4 -41.76 7.29 13.76
N LEU A 5 -41.92 6.00 13.43
CA LEU A 5 -42.99 5.54 12.55
C LEU A 5 -44.40 5.70 13.13
N LYS A 6 -44.51 5.79 14.46
CA LYS A 6 -45.80 5.98 15.15
C LYS A 6 -46.18 7.44 15.32
N HIS A 7 -45.20 8.35 15.31
CA HIS A 7 -45.40 9.76 15.66
C HIS A 7 -45.11 10.73 14.52
N ALA A 8 -44.43 10.28 13.46
CA ALA A 8 -44.22 11.08 12.26
C ALA A 8 -45.38 10.88 11.28
N SER A 9 -45.88 11.97 10.72
CA SER A 9 -46.91 12.02 9.66
C SER A 9 -46.32 11.67 8.29
N TRP A 10 -45.68 10.51 8.18
CA TRP A 10 -45.16 9.99 6.92
C TRP A 10 -46.27 9.29 6.13
N ASP A 11 -46.23 9.42 4.81
CA ASP A 11 -47.03 8.56 3.93
C ASP A 11 -46.52 7.11 3.97
N ASP A 12 -47.33 6.19 3.43
CA ASP A 12 -47.05 4.76 3.56
C ASP A 12 -45.84 4.31 2.72
N LYS A 13 -45.56 5.00 1.61
CA LYS A 13 -44.36 4.74 0.81
C LYS A 13 -43.10 5.13 1.60
N ALA A 14 -43.07 6.31 2.21
CA ALA A 14 -41.94 6.75 3.04
C ALA A 14 -41.70 5.84 4.26
N LYS A 15 -42.78 5.33 4.88
CA LYS A 15 -42.66 4.31 5.95
C LYS A 15 -42.12 2.98 5.43
N ALA A 16 -42.54 2.56 4.24
CA ALA A 16 -42.06 1.34 3.60
C ALA A 16 -40.57 1.46 3.23
N ASP A 17 -40.13 2.59 2.65
CA ASP A 17 -38.73 2.89 2.35
C ASP A 17 -37.85 2.83 3.61
N PHE A 18 -38.35 3.37 4.72
CA PHE A 18 -37.66 3.27 6.00
C PHE A 18 -37.50 1.82 6.47
N MET A 19 -38.52 0.98 6.29
CA MET A 19 -38.42 -0.45 6.61
C MET A 19 -37.44 -1.18 5.69
N VAL A 20 -37.39 -0.84 4.40
CA VAL A 20 -36.39 -1.36 3.47
C VAL A 20 -35.00 -1.02 3.98
N ARG A 21 -34.72 0.25 4.31
CA ARG A 21 -33.42 0.67 4.87
C ARG A 21 -33.05 -0.10 6.14
N LEU A 22 -34.00 -0.33 7.05
CA LEU A 22 -33.75 -1.15 8.24
C LEU A 22 -33.45 -2.62 7.89
N GLY A 23 -34.18 -3.21 6.95
CA GLY A 23 -33.92 -4.57 6.47
C GLY A 23 -32.52 -4.70 5.87
N ARG A 24 -32.15 -3.77 4.99
CA ARG A 24 -30.81 -3.68 4.39
C ARG A 24 -29.72 -3.54 5.44
N ALA A 25 -29.89 -2.62 6.39
CA ALA A 25 -28.93 -2.41 7.47
C ALA A 25 -28.72 -3.66 8.35
N ILE A 26 -29.75 -4.50 8.55
CA ILE A 26 -29.62 -5.78 9.26
C ILE A 26 -28.90 -6.81 8.40
N SER A 27 -29.20 -6.89 7.10
CA SER A 27 -28.53 -7.79 6.16
C SER A 27 -27.05 -7.46 5.95
N SER A 28 -26.66 -6.19 6.10
CA SER A 28 -25.27 -5.76 5.92
C SER A 28 -24.41 -5.83 7.20
N GLN A 29 -24.88 -6.49 8.26
CA GLN A 29 -24.09 -6.70 9.47
C GLN A 29 -23.06 -7.82 9.28
N LYS A 30 -21.98 -7.81 10.08
CA LYS A 30 -20.96 -8.88 10.12
C LYS A 30 -21.58 -10.26 10.35
N GLU A 31 -22.56 -10.33 11.25
CA GLU A 31 -23.38 -11.52 11.51
C GLU A 31 -24.85 -11.19 11.21
N PRO A 32 -25.27 -11.30 9.95
CA PRO A 32 -26.56 -10.79 9.52
C PRO A 32 -27.70 -11.66 10.05
N ASN A 33 -28.63 -11.05 10.77
CA ASN A 33 -29.87 -11.73 11.19
C ASN A 33 -30.88 -11.72 10.04
N ILE A 34 -30.71 -12.65 9.10
CA ILE A 34 -31.54 -12.79 7.89
C ILE A 34 -33.04 -12.84 8.23
N LYS A 35 -33.42 -13.57 9.28
CA LYS A 35 -34.84 -13.67 9.71
C LYS A 35 -35.41 -12.30 10.09
N SER A 36 -34.63 -11.48 10.79
CA SER A 36 -35.02 -10.13 11.17
C SER A 36 -35.08 -9.18 9.97
N ALA A 37 -34.12 -9.26 9.04
CA ALA A 37 -34.13 -8.47 7.80
C ALA A 37 -35.38 -8.78 6.95
N VAL A 38 -35.66 -10.07 6.73
CA VAL A 38 -36.87 -10.54 6.02
C VAL A 38 -38.14 -10.01 6.68
N LYS A 39 -38.20 -9.97 8.02
CA LYS A 39 -39.36 -9.40 8.74
C LYS A 39 -39.53 -7.90 8.48
N LYS A 40 -38.45 -7.13 8.35
CA LYS A 40 -38.52 -5.70 7.98
C LYS A 40 -39.00 -5.53 6.54
N PHE A 41 -38.44 -6.28 5.60
CA PHE A 41 -38.86 -6.25 4.19
C PHE A 41 -40.35 -6.62 4.02
N LYS A 42 -40.83 -7.69 4.66
CA LYS A 42 -42.26 -8.04 4.64
C LYS A 42 -43.15 -6.93 5.21
N LYS A 43 -42.68 -6.23 6.25
CA LYS A 43 -43.40 -5.07 6.81
C LYS A 43 -43.41 -3.89 5.83
N ALA A 44 -42.35 -3.67 5.07
CA ALA A 44 -42.32 -2.69 3.98
C ALA A 44 -43.39 -3.01 2.93
N GLN A 45 -43.48 -4.27 2.49
CA GLN A 45 -44.48 -4.71 1.51
C GLN A 45 -45.92 -4.63 2.01
N THR A 46 -46.14 -4.79 3.33
CA THR A 46 -47.47 -4.59 3.91
C THR A 46 -47.91 -3.12 3.83
N LEU A 47 -46.96 -2.18 3.92
CA LEU A 47 -47.23 -0.74 3.82
C LEU A 47 -47.37 -0.29 2.37
N TYR A 48 -46.54 -0.85 1.47
CA TYR A 48 -46.53 -0.52 0.05
C TYR A 48 -46.19 -1.78 -0.77
N PRO A 49 -47.18 -2.50 -1.32
CA PRO A 49 -46.99 -3.83 -1.94
C PRO A 49 -45.99 -3.87 -3.10
N ASP A 50 -45.90 -2.80 -3.87
CA ASP A 50 -45.01 -2.69 -5.04
C ASP A 50 -43.63 -2.11 -4.71
N ILE A 51 -43.26 -2.04 -3.43
CA ILE A 51 -41.95 -1.49 -3.04
C ILE A 51 -40.81 -2.35 -3.56
N ASP A 52 -39.80 -1.67 -4.09
CA ASP A 52 -38.51 -2.27 -4.41
C ASP A 52 -37.70 -2.45 -3.12
N LEU A 53 -37.33 -3.70 -2.82
CA LEU A 53 -36.57 -4.03 -1.62
C LEU A 53 -35.06 -3.84 -1.83
N ASN A 54 -34.61 -3.73 -3.08
CA ASN A 54 -33.22 -3.51 -3.47
C ASN A 54 -33.10 -2.35 -4.47
N PRO A 55 -33.38 -1.10 -4.05
CA PRO A 55 -33.41 0.05 -4.96
C PRO A 55 -32.05 0.47 -5.53
N ASP A 56 -30.98 -0.29 -5.25
CA ASP A 56 -29.64 -0.06 -5.78
C ASP A 56 -29.39 -0.82 -7.09
N THR A 57 -30.34 -1.68 -7.51
CA THR A 57 -30.32 -2.40 -8.79
C THR A 57 -31.30 -1.78 -9.78
N GLU A 58 -31.07 -1.99 -11.08
CA GLU A 58 -32.00 -1.53 -12.12
C GLU A 58 -33.31 -2.35 -12.13
N GLU A 59 -33.24 -3.61 -11.70
CA GLU A 59 -34.39 -4.50 -11.58
C GLU A 59 -35.08 -4.35 -10.22
N ILE A 60 -36.41 -4.34 -10.23
CA ILE A 60 -37.23 -4.27 -9.02
C ILE A 60 -37.22 -5.64 -8.33
N ASP A 61 -36.58 -5.71 -7.17
CA ASP A 61 -36.54 -6.94 -6.37
C ASP A 61 -37.65 -6.94 -5.31
N LYS A 62 -38.59 -7.88 -5.44
CA LYS A 62 -39.74 -8.01 -4.52
C LYS A 62 -39.67 -9.21 -3.59
N ASP A 63 -38.65 -10.07 -3.64
CA ASP A 63 -38.54 -11.22 -2.73
C ASP A 63 -37.70 -10.85 -1.48
N PRO A 64 -38.32 -10.74 -0.28
CA PRO A 64 -37.62 -10.41 0.95
C PRO A 64 -36.45 -11.33 1.30
N LYS A 65 -36.56 -12.63 0.98
CA LYS A 65 -35.55 -13.63 1.32
C LYS A 65 -34.37 -13.54 0.37
N ILE A 66 -34.65 -13.40 -0.93
CA ILE A 66 -33.61 -13.23 -1.96
C ILE A 66 -32.83 -11.95 -1.67
N VAL A 67 -33.50 -10.81 -1.50
CA VAL A 67 -32.85 -9.52 -1.19
C VAL A 67 -32.01 -9.61 0.08
N ALA A 68 -32.56 -10.22 1.15
CA ALA A 68 -31.82 -10.36 2.40
C ALA A 68 -30.53 -11.17 2.25
N HIS A 69 -30.53 -12.22 1.42
CA HIS A 69 -29.36 -13.04 1.13
C HIS A 69 -28.37 -12.32 0.21
N LEU A 70 -28.85 -11.69 -0.87
CA LEU A 70 -28.03 -10.94 -1.83
C LEU A 70 -27.24 -9.83 -1.15
N LEU A 71 -27.83 -9.13 -0.19
CA LEU A 71 -27.16 -8.07 0.55
C LEU A 71 -26.17 -8.59 1.61
N ALA A 72 -26.39 -9.81 2.12
CA ALA A 72 -25.56 -10.39 3.18
C ALA A 72 -24.31 -11.09 2.63
N ALA A 73 -24.38 -11.66 1.42
CA ALA A 73 -23.30 -12.44 0.84
C ALA A 73 -22.02 -11.61 0.55
N PRO A 74 -22.08 -10.38 -0.02
CA PRO A 74 -20.91 -9.52 -0.20
C PRO A 74 -20.24 -9.13 1.12
N VAL A 75 -21.01 -8.93 2.19
CA VAL A 75 -20.45 -8.63 3.52
C VAL A 75 -19.65 -9.81 4.07
N LYS A 76 -20.12 -11.04 3.82
CA LYS A 76 -19.37 -12.25 4.16
C LYS A 76 -18.08 -12.34 3.36
N ILE A 77 -18.08 -12.01 2.06
CA ILE A 77 -16.86 -11.99 1.24
C ILE A 77 -15.82 -11.03 1.81
N GLN A 78 -16.22 -9.79 2.09
CA GLN A 78 -15.31 -8.79 2.69
C GLN A 78 -14.71 -9.28 4.02
N PHE A 79 -15.52 -9.91 4.87
CA PHE A 79 -15.02 -10.47 6.13
C PHE A 79 -14.11 -11.69 5.93
N GLY A 80 -14.41 -12.54 4.94
CA GLY A 80 -13.53 -13.65 4.53
C GLY A 80 -12.18 -13.15 4.05
N ALA A 81 -12.16 -12.05 3.29
CA ALA A 81 -10.93 -11.43 2.78
C ALA A 81 -10.05 -10.92 3.93
N ILE A 82 -10.64 -10.17 4.87
CA ILE A 82 -9.93 -9.68 6.08
C ILE A 82 -9.33 -10.85 6.86
N LEU A 83 -10.09 -11.93 7.07
CA LEU A 83 -9.60 -13.11 7.77
C LEU A 83 -8.45 -13.80 7.03
N ALA A 84 -8.51 -13.87 5.69
CA ALA A 84 -7.46 -14.45 4.88
C ALA A 84 -6.16 -13.62 4.99
N GLU A 85 -6.25 -12.30 4.89
CA GLU A 85 -5.13 -11.38 5.07
C GLU A 85 -4.52 -11.45 6.47
N GLU A 86 -5.35 -11.66 7.51
CA GLU A 86 -4.90 -11.92 8.88
C GLU A 86 -4.26 -13.32 9.07
N GLY A 87 -4.24 -14.16 8.03
CA GLY A 87 -3.72 -15.53 8.07
C GLY A 87 -4.66 -16.55 8.73
N LYS A 88 -5.90 -16.17 9.04
CA LYS A 88 -6.93 -17.05 9.63
C LYS A 88 -7.64 -17.85 8.54
N ILE A 89 -6.86 -18.62 7.79
CA ILE A 89 -7.30 -19.24 6.53
C ILE A 89 -8.52 -20.15 6.68
N LYS A 90 -8.56 -20.96 7.76
CA LYS A 90 -9.69 -21.86 8.01
C LYS A 90 -10.99 -21.09 8.27
N GLU A 91 -10.90 -19.98 8.98
CA GLU A 91 -12.05 -19.12 9.28
C GLU A 91 -12.50 -18.39 8.01
N ALA A 92 -11.57 -17.87 7.21
CA ALA A 92 -11.85 -17.26 5.92
C ALA A 92 -12.61 -18.22 4.98
N ILE A 93 -12.12 -19.45 4.83
CA ILE A 93 -12.78 -20.50 4.04
C ILE A 93 -14.21 -20.74 4.54
N SER A 94 -14.41 -20.84 5.86
CA SER A 94 -15.74 -21.04 6.44
C SER A 94 -16.68 -19.87 6.11
N VAL A 95 -16.18 -18.64 6.18
CA VAL A 95 -16.97 -17.43 5.88
C VAL A 95 -17.32 -17.34 4.40
N TYR A 96 -16.40 -17.69 3.49
CA TYR A 96 -16.71 -17.78 2.06
C TYR A 96 -17.75 -18.85 1.75
N GLN A 97 -17.68 -20.01 2.40
CA GLN A 97 -18.72 -21.05 2.27
C GLN A 97 -20.09 -20.56 2.78
N GLU A 98 -20.12 -19.71 3.80
CA GLU A 98 -21.37 -19.05 4.23
C GLU A 98 -21.90 -18.07 3.18
N ALA A 99 -21.02 -17.29 2.53
CA ALA A 99 -21.40 -16.42 1.42
C ALA A 99 -22.05 -17.21 0.27
N GLN A 100 -21.46 -18.36 -0.10
CA GLN A 100 -22.00 -19.23 -1.14
C GLN A 100 -23.37 -19.85 -0.78
N LYS A 101 -23.61 -20.14 0.51
CA LYS A 101 -24.93 -20.61 0.97
C LYS A 101 -26.01 -19.53 0.82
N LEU A 102 -25.63 -18.25 0.89
CA LEU A 102 -26.54 -17.12 0.71
C LEU A 102 -26.77 -16.85 -0.78
N ASN A 103 -25.71 -16.88 -1.59
CA ASN A 103 -25.77 -16.72 -3.04
C ASN A 103 -24.79 -17.70 -3.72
N LEU A 104 -25.34 -18.71 -4.40
CA LEU A 104 -24.54 -19.80 -5.01
C LEU A 104 -23.63 -19.33 -6.15
N ASP A 105 -24.02 -18.27 -6.85
CA ASP A 105 -23.30 -17.75 -8.01
C ASP A 105 -22.37 -16.59 -7.67
N ILE A 106 -22.20 -16.29 -6.39
CA ILE A 106 -21.39 -15.15 -5.97
C ILE A 106 -19.91 -15.37 -6.32
N ASP A 107 -19.32 -14.32 -6.87
CA ASP A 107 -17.87 -14.19 -7.02
C ASP A 107 -17.25 -13.91 -5.65
N LEU A 108 -16.36 -14.78 -5.20
CA LEU A 108 -15.70 -14.67 -3.90
C LEU A 108 -14.51 -13.69 -3.93
N ASN A 109 -14.06 -13.28 -5.12
CA ASN A 109 -12.97 -12.34 -5.30
C ASN A 109 -13.34 -11.26 -6.33
N PRO A 110 -14.27 -10.35 -5.99
CA PRO A 110 -14.79 -9.35 -6.93
C PRO A 110 -13.76 -8.30 -7.37
N ASP A 111 -12.54 -8.32 -6.81
CA ASP A 111 -11.45 -7.42 -7.18
C ASP A 111 -10.65 -7.94 -8.40
N THR A 112 -10.96 -9.15 -8.90
CA THR A 112 -10.38 -9.72 -10.12
C THR A 112 -11.38 -9.75 -11.28
N GLU A 113 -10.88 -9.77 -12.52
CA GLU A 113 -11.72 -9.89 -13.71
C GLU A 113 -12.36 -11.29 -13.84
N GLU A 114 -11.69 -12.31 -13.30
CA GLU A 114 -12.15 -13.69 -13.31
C GLU A 114 -13.07 -13.96 -12.10
N ILE A 115 -14.18 -14.65 -12.34
CA ILE A 115 -15.11 -15.07 -11.30
C ILE A 115 -14.48 -16.24 -10.53
N ASP A 116 -14.14 -16.01 -9.25
CA ASP A 116 -13.57 -17.03 -8.38
C ASP A 116 -14.65 -17.63 -7.47
N LYS A 117 -14.95 -18.92 -7.65
CA LYS A 117 -15.95 -19.64 -6.83
C LYS A 117 -15.34 -20.65 -5.85
N ASP A 118 -14.02 -20.75 -5.74
CA ASP A 118 -13.38 -21.67 -4.79
C ASP A 118 -12.91 -20.94 -3.51
N PRO A 119 -13.58 -21.15 -2.36
CA PRO A 119 -13.21 -20.56 -1.08
C PRO A 119 -11.74 -20.76 -0.68
N LYS A 120 -11.16 -21.91 -1.02
CA LYS A 120 -9.80 -22.27 -0.64
C LYS A 120 -8.79 -21.51 -1.51
N ILE A 121 -9.04 -21.43 -2.82
CA ILE A 121 -8.19 -20.68 -3.74
C ILE A 121 -8.18 -19.20 -3.35
N VAL A 122 -9.35 -18.58 -3.17
CA VAL A 122 -9.45 -17.16 -2.80
C VAL A 122 -8.77 -16.88 -1.46
N ALA A 123 -9.00 -17.72 -0.44
CA ALA A 123 -8.36 -17.55 0.85
C ALA A 123 -6.82 -17.64 0.76
N TYR A 124 -6.27 -18.52 -0.08
CA TYR A 124 -4.83 -18.64 -0.27
C TYR A 124 -4.26 -17.47 -1.08
N LEU A 125 -4.98 -17.04 -2.12
CA LEU A 125 -4.59 -15.93 -3.00
C LEU A 125 -4.45 -14.62 -2.21
N LEU A 126 -5.33 -14.36 -1.26
CA LEU A 126 -5.28 -13.15 -0.43
C LEU A 126 -4.24 -13.26 0.71
N ALA A 127 -4.06 -14.45 1.27
CA ALA A 127 -3.16 -14.65 2.39
C ALA A 127 -1.67 -14.65 2.00
N ALA A 128 -1.32 -15.18 0.83
CA ALA A 128 0.08 -15.29 0.43
C ALA A 128 0.79 -13.91 0.26
N PRO A 129 0.16 -12.90 -0.39
CA PRO A 129 0.69 -11.53 -0.42
C PRO A 129 0.83 -10.90 0.96
N ALA A 130 -0.13 -11.12 1.86
CA ALA A 130 -0.04 -10.63 3.24
C ALA A 130 1.19 -11.19 3.97
N LYS A 131 1.49 -12.48 3.76
CA LYS A 131 2.70 -13.13 4.30
C LYS A 131 4.00 -12.60 3.68
N ILE A 132 3.99 -12.22 2.41
CA ILE A 132 5.13 -11.53 1.78
C ILE A 132 5.35 -10.16 2.42
N GLN A 133 4.29 -9.38 2.63
CA GLN A 133 4.40 -8.07 3.27
C GLN A 133 4.93 -8.19 4.72
N GLU A 134 4.43 -9.19 5.46
CA GLU A 134 4.94 -9.53 6.80
C GLU A 134 6.43 -9.86 6.76
N GLY A 135 6.86 -10.75 5.85
CA GLY A 135 8.25 -11.12 5.66
C GLY A 135 9.15 -9.92 5.31
N ALA A 136 8.69 -9.05 4.43
CA ALA A 136 9.43 -7.86 4.02
C ALA A 136 9.59 -6.85 5.17
N ARG A 137 8.55 -6.69 6.00
CA ARG A 137 8.63 -5.85 7.22
C ARG A 137 9.64 -6.43 8.21
N LEU A 138 9.51 -7.72 8.54
CA LEU A 138 10.42 -8.42 9.46
C LEU A 138 11.88 -8.35 8.98
N ALA A 139 12.12 -8.51 7.68
CA ALA A 139 13.46 -8.39 7.09
C ALA A 139 14.03 -6.99 7.31
N ARG A 140 13.26 -5.93 7.04
CA ARG A 140 13.68 -4.53 7.27
C ARG A 140 13.94 -4.22 8.74
N ASP A 141 13.20 -4.86 9.65
CA ASP A 141 13.41 -4.78 11.10
C ASP A 141 14.63 -5.59 11.58
N GLY A 142 15.26 -6.37 10.69
CA GLY A 142 16.44 -7.20 10.98
C GLY A 142 16.10 -8.58 11.53
N GLU A 143 14.81 -8.95 11.60
CA GLU A 143 14.33 -10.25 12.07
C GLU A 143 14.39 -11.32 10.97
N ILE A 144 15.58 -11.55 10.41
CA ILE A 144 15.82 -12.36 9.20
C ILE A 144 15.17 -13.74 9.27
N GLN A 145 15.32 -14.47 10.38
CA GLN A 145 14.78 -15.83 10.48
C GLN A 145 13.25 -15.84 10.48
N LYS A 146 12.61 -14.86 11.13
CA LYS A 146 11.15 -14.72 11.09
C LYS A 146 10.67 -14.32 9.70
N ALA A 147 11.41 -13.45 9.01
CA ALA A 147 11.11 -13.09 7.62
C ALA A 147 11.16 -14.32 6.69
N ILE A 148 12.21 -15.15 6.81
CA ILE A 148 12.33 -16.41 6.07
C ILE A 148 11.12 -17.31 6.35
N SER A 149 10.71 -17.45 7.62
CA SER A 149 9.53 -18.25 7.97
C SER A 149 8.24 -17.71 7.36
N ALA A 150 8.02 -16.39 7.37
CA ALA A 150 6.85 -15.77 6.76
C ALA A 150 6.81 -15.99 5.23
N TYR A 151 7.95 -15.88 4.55
CA TYR A 151 8.03 -16.21 3.11
C TYR A 151 7.78 -17.68 2.81
N GLN A 152 8.29 -18.59 3.64
CA GLN A 152 7.99 -20.02 3.51
C GLN A 152 6.50 -20.31 3.74
N GLU A 153 5.82 -19.58 4.63
CA GLU A 153 4.38 -19.66 4.78
C GLU A 153 3.65 -19.17 3.52
N ALA A 154 4.09 -18.07 2.91
CA ALA A 154 3.55 -17.61 1.62
C ALA A 154 3.71 -18.69 0.53
N GLN A 155 4.87 -19.34 0.43
CA GLN A 155 5.13 -20.40 -0.55
C GLN A 155 4.32 -21.68 -0.30
N LYS A 156 3.96 -21.99 0.95
CA LYS A 156 3.05 -23.10 1.24
C LYS A 156 1.64 -22.85 0.69
N LEU A 157 1.23 -21.58 0.62
CA LEU A 157 -0.05 -21.17 0.07
C LEU A 157 0.00 -21.08 -1.45
N TYR A 158 1.08 -20.50 -1.99
CA TYR A 158 1.31 -20.36 -3.42
C TYR A 158 2.80 -20.58 -3.75
N PRO A 159 3.20 -21.79 -4.21
CA PRO A 159 4.60 -22.18 -4.36
C PRO A 159 5.43 -21.29 -5.29
N ASP A 160 4.80 -20.75 -6.33
CA ASP A 160 5.46 -19.94 -7.35
C ASP A 160 5.43 -18.43 -7.09
N ILE A 161 5.05 -18.01 -5.88
CA ILE A 161 4.91 -16.60 -5.56
C ILE A 161 6.26 -15.88 -5.60
N ASP A 162 6.25 -14.67 -6.18
CA ASP A 162 7.39 -13.76 -6.11
C ASP A 162 7.49 -13.15 -4.72
N LEU A 163 8.59 -13.42 -4.02
CA LEU A 163 8.83 -12.93 -2.66
C LEU A 163 9.35 -11.50 -2.63
N ASN A 164 9.75 -10.95 -3.78
CA ASN A 164 10.21 -9.57 -3.89
C ASN A 164 9.60 -8.86 -5.11
N PRO A 165 8.30 -8.53 -5.07
CA PRO A 165 7.60 -7.91 -6.22
C PRO A 165 8.06 -6.48 -6.54
N LEU A 166 9.04 -5.95 -5.80
CA LEU A 166 9.66 -4.65 -6.08
C LEU A 166 10.80 -4.75 -7.11
N THR A 167 11.24 -5.97 -7.45
CA THR A 167 12.22 -6.22 -8.52
C THR A 167 11.52 -6.66 -9.80
N LYS A 168 12.18 -6.46 -10.94
CA LYS A 168 11.67 -6.94 -12.24
C LYS A 168 11.77 -8.46 -12.38
N GLU A 169 12.74 -9.05 -11.70
CA GLU A 169 12.98 -10.48 -11.70
C GLU A 169 12.24 -11.10 -10.53
N ILE A 170 11.62 -12.26 -10.79
CA ILE A 170 10.93 -13.06 -9.78
C ILE A 170 11.99 -13.68 -8.87
N ASP A 171 11.91 -13.40 -7.57
CA ASP A 171 12.79 -14.02 -6.58
C ASP A 171 11.96 -14.94 -5.66
N LYS A 172 12.27 -16.23 -5.72
CA LYS A 172 11.56 -17.29 -4.98
C LYS A 172 12.38 -17.83 -3.82
N ASP A 173 13.57 -17.30 -3.51
CA ASP A 173 14.39 -17.81 -2.41
C ASP A 173 14.26 -16.93 -1.15
N PRO A 174 13.55 -17.39 -0.11
CA PRO A 174 13.45 -16.67 1.15
C PRO A 174 14.82 -16.32 1.77
N LYS A 175 15.83 -17.20 1.58
CA LYS A 175 17.16 -17.04 2.14
C LYS A 175 18.00 -16.00 1.39
N THR A 176 17.58 -15.64 0.18
CA THR A 176 18.17 -14.55 -0.60
C THR A 176 17.41 -13.24 -0.35
N VAL A 177 16.08 -13.28 -0.44
CA VAL A 177 15.22 -12.09 -0.31
C VAL A 177 15.29 -11.46 1.08
N ALA A 178 15.23 -12.25 2.16
CA ALA A 178 15.19 -11.68 3.50
C ALA A 178 16.50 -10.93 3.86
N PRO A 179 17.71 -11.51 3.68
CA PRO A 179 18.95 -10.77 3.92
C PRO A 179 19.13 -9.59 2.97
N TYR A 180 18.70 -9.71 1.70
CA TYR A 180 18.77 -8.62 0.74
C TYR A 180 17.96 -7.39 1.18
N LEU A 181 16.70 -7.57 1.57
CA LEU A 181 15.84 -6.47 2.03
C LEU A 181 16.37 -5.82 3.32
N ALA A 182 16.91 -6.63 4.23
CA ALA A 182 17.56 -6.12 5.44
C ALA A 182 18.82 -5.31 5.12
N ALA A 183 19.64 -5.79 4.17
CA ALA A 183 20.81 -5.07 3.69
C ALA A 183 20.41 -3.75 3.03
N GLN A 184 19.36 -3.72 2.20
CA GLN A 184 18.84 -2.49 1.61
C GLN A 184 18.43 -1.46 2.67
N GLU A 185 17.81 -1.89 3.77
CA GLU A 185 17.46 -0.99 4.87
C GLU A 185 18.70 -0.43 5.55
N LYS A 186 19.73 -1.25 5.77
CA LYS A 186 21.05 -0.79 6.26
C LYS A 186 21.72 0.19 5.30
N VAL A 187 21.63 -0.03 3.98
CA VAL A 187 22.09 0.95 2.97
C VAL A 187 21.33 2.28 3.13
N LYS A 188 20.00 2.27 3.26
CA LYS A 188 19.23 3.51 3.48
C LYS A 188 19.66 4.25 4.76
N GLN A 189 19.91 3.52 5.85
CA GLN A 189 20.43 4.08 7.09
C GLN A 189 21.82 4.72 6.89
N GLY A 190 22.72 4.03 6.17
CA GLY A 190 24.04 4.56 5.84
C GLY A 190 23.96 5.85 5.02
N ARG A 191 23.07 5.91 4.02
CA ARG A 191 22.84 7.12 3.21
C ARG A 191 22.33 8.29 4.04
N ARG A 192 21.42 8.03 4.98
CA ARG A 192 20.92 9.04 5.92
C ARG A 192 22.05 9.59 6.78
N HIS A 193 22.89 8.72 7.35
CA HIS A 193 24.05 9.14 8.12
C HIS A 193 25.07 9.94 7.29
N ALA A 194 25.32 9.54 6.04
CA ALA A 194 26.18 10.29 5.13
C ALA A 194 25.62 11.69 4.84
N GLY A 195 24.32 11.82 4.55
CA GLY A 195 23.67 13.12 4.33
C GLY A 195 23.64 14.04 5.55
N GLU A 196 23.77 13.48 6.76
CA GLU A 196 23.97 14.17 8.03
C GLU A 196 25.44 14.51 8.32
N GLY A 197 26.38 14.07 7.48
CA GLY A 197 27.83 14.23 7.68
C GLY A 197 28.43 13.25 8.70
N LYS A 198 27.66 12.26 9.18
CA LYS A 198 28.09 11.25 10.15
C LYS A 198 28.81 10.10 9.43
N ILE A 199 29.96 10.39 8.82
CA ILE A 199 30.68 9.47 7.93
C ILE A 199 30.96 8.10 8.55
N GLN A 200 31.48 8.07 9.79
CA GLN A 200 31.80 6.79 10.45
C GLN A 200 30.55 5.93 10.68
N LYS A 201 29.42 6.55 11.09
CA LYS A 201 28.15 5.84 11.24
C LYS A 201 27.62 5.32 9.91
N ALA A 202 27.82 6.07 8.82
CA ALA A 202 27.47 5.62 7.48
C ALA A 202 28.29 4.41 7.05
N ILE A 203 29.61 4.45 7.26
CA ILE A 203 30.52 3.32 6.98
C ILE A 203 30.08 2.08 7.77
N SER A 204 29.82 2.20 9.07
CA SER A 204 29.36 1.07 9.89
C SER A 204 28.04 0.48 9.38
N ALA A 205 27.06 1.32 9.02
CA ALA A 205 25.79 0.85 8.47
C ALA A 205 25.97 0.11 7.12
N TYR A 206 26.83 0.60 6.24
CA TYR A 206 27.13 -0.10 4.98
C TYR A 206 27.86 -1.44 5.19
N GLN A 207 28.79 -1.49 6.16
CA GLN A 207 29.44 -2.75 6.54
C GLN A 207 28.44 -3.75 7.12
N GLU A 208 27.47 -3.30 7.92
CA GLU A 208 26.36 -4.14 8.37
C GLU A 208 25.51 -4.64 7.20
N ALA A 209 25.24 -3.80 6.19
CA ALA A 209 24.55 -4.23 4.97
C ALA A 209 25.31 -5.35 4.25
N GLN A 210 26.63 -5.21 4.09
CA GLN A 210 27.49 -6.20 3.44
C GLN A 210 27.63 -7.51 4.22
N LYS A 211 27.53 -7.48 5.55
CA LYS A 211 27.46 -8.71 6.37
C LYS A 211 26.19 -9.50 6.10
N LEU A 212 25.08 -8.82 5.82
CA LEU A 212 23.79 -9.44 5.50
C LEU A 212 23.76 -9.91 4.06
N TYR A 213 24.28 -9.11 3.14
CA TYR A 213 24.30 -9.40 1.70
C TYR A 213 25.60 -8.86 1.08
N PRO A 214 26.64 -9.70 0.87
CA PRO A 214 27.98 -9.26 0.49
C PRO A 214 28.06 -8.43 -0.80
N ASP A 215 27.20 -8.73 -1.77
CA ASP A 215 27.20 -8.09 -3.08
C ASP A 215 26.29 -6.86 -3.19
N ILE A 216 25.79 -6.35 -2.06
CA ILE A 216 24.85 -5.23 -2.03
C ILE A 216 25.49 -3.96 -2.62
N ASP A 217 24.79 -3.32 -3.55
CA ASP A 217 25.18 -2.00 -4.06
C ASP A 217 24.84 -0.93 -3.01
N LEU A 218 25.87 -0.21 -2.56
CA LEU A 218 25.75 0.85 -1.57
C LEU A 218 25.29 2.17 -2.20
N ASN A 219 25.37 2.30 -3.53
CA ASN A 219 24.91 3.46 -4.28
C ASN A 219 24.09 3.08 -5.53
N PRO A 220 22.88 2.52 -5.36
CA PRO A 220 22.04 2.04 -6.47
C PRO A 220 21.46 3.13 -7.38
N LYS A 221 21.93 4.38 -7.25
CA LYS A 221 21.58 5.49 -8.15
C LYS A 221 22.61 5.68 -9.28
N THR A 222 23.73 4.98 -9.22
CA THR A 222 24.73 4.96 -10.29
C THR A 222 24.53 3.73 -11.18
N LYS A 223 25.06 3.78 -12.41
CA LYS A 223 25.04 2.61 -13.31
C LYS A 223 25.99 1.51 -12.84
N GLU A 224 27.06 1.92 -12.16
CA GLU A 224 28.07 1.04 -11.62
C GLU A 224 27.75 0.69 -10.18
N ILE A 225 27.96 -0.58 -9.84
CA ILE A 225 27.81 -1.11 -8.48
C ILE A 225 28.97 -0.57 -7.64
N ASP A 226 28.66 0.14 -6.55
CA ASP A 226 29.67 0.62 -5.61
C ASP A 226 29.58 -0.14 -4.29
N LYS A 227 30.63 -0.90 -4.00
CA LYS A 227 30.73 -1.76 -2.81
C LYS A 227 31.70 -1.24 -1.77
N ASP A 228 32.31 -0.06 -1.92
CA ASP A 228 33.27 0.43 -0.92
C ASP A 228 32.63 1.44 0.04
N PRO A 229 32.32 1.06 1.30
CA PRO A 229 31.79 1.98 2.30
C PRO A 229 32.66 3.23 2.49
N LYS A 230 33.99 3.10 2.40
CA LYS A 230 34.94 4.19 2.64
C LYS A 230 34.94 5.22 1.52
N THR A 231 34.53 4.83 0.33
CA THR A 231 34.38 5.72 -0.83
C THR A 231 32.96 6.28 -0.90
N VAL A 232 31.95 5.42 -0.74
CA VAL A 232 30.53 5.79 -0.86
C VAL A 232 30.09 6.80 0.21
N ALA A 233 30.51 6.60 1.47
CA ALA A 233 30.05 7.46 2.56
C ALA A 233 30.51 8.92 2.42
N PRO A 234 31.80 9.22 2.21
CA PRO A 234 32.26 10.59 1.93
C PRO A 234 31.66 11.17 0.65
N TYR A 235 31.58 10.37 -0.41
CA TYR A 235 31.01 10.79 -1.69
C TYR A 235 29.57 11.30 -1.54
N LEU A 236 28.70 10.49 -0.91
CA LEU A 236 27.31 10.86 -0.69
C LEU A 236 27.15 12.04 0.27
N ALA A 237 28.02 12.15 1.28
CA ALA A 237 28.02 13.30 2.18
C ALA A 237 28.38 14.61 1.46
N ALA A 238 29.40 14.58 0.60
CA ALA A 238 29.80 15.71 -0.22
C ALA A 238 28.68 16.11 -1.19
N LEU A 239 28.08 15.13 -1.88
CA LEU A 239 26.96 15.33 -2.79
C LEU A 239 25.75 15.98 -2.10
N GLU A 240 25.34 15.48 -0.93
CA GLU A 240 24.20 16.05 -0.20
C GLU A 240 24.49 17.46 0.34
N LYS A 241 25.73 17.73 0.77
CA LYS A 241 26.15 19.08 1.16
C LYS A 241 26.16 20.03 -0.04
N ALA A 242 26.62 19.58 -1.22
CA ALA A 242 26.57 20.33 -2.46
C ALA A 242 25.13 20.65 -2.87
N LYS A 243 24.22 19.68 -2.84
CA LYS A 243 22.79 19.90 -3.13
C LYS A 243 22.14 20.92 -2.20
N LYS A 244 22.48 20.92 -0.91
CA LYS A 244 22.02 21.96 0.04
C LYS A 244 22.52 23.34 -0.37
N LYS A 245 23.78 23.46 -0.82
CA LYS A 245 24.35 24.70 -1.35
C LYS A 245 23.71 25.15 -2.66
N VAL A 246 23.41 24.24 -3.58
CA VAL A 246 22.61 24.54 -4.78
C VAL A 246 21.23 25.10 -4.40
N LYS A 247 20.51 24.46 -3.46
CA LYS A 247 19.21 24.97 -2.98
C LYS A 247 19.33 26.38 -2.39
N GLN A 248 20.37 26.66 -1.61
CA GLN A 248 20.66 28.00 -1.08
C GLN A 248 20.93 29.02 -2.20
N GLY A 249 21.75 28.65 -3.19
CA GLY A 249 22.04 29.51 -4.35
C GLY A 249 20.77 29.88 -5.12
N ARG A 250 19.92 28.90 -5.41
CA ARG A 250 18.63 29.11 -6.10
C ARG A 250 17.71 30.03 -5.31
N TRP A 251 17.66 29.87 -4.00
CA TRP A 251 16.88 30.75 -3.12
C TRP A 251 17.40 32.20 -3.17
N HIS A 252 18.72 32.39 -3.15
CA HIS A 252 19.33 33.71 -3.29
C HIS A 252 19.05 34.34 -4.67
N ALA A 253 19.17 33.57 -5.75
CA ALA A 253 18.93 34.03 -7.12
C ALA A 253 17.50 34.56 -7.29
N ARG A 254 16.50 33.79 -6.88
CA ARG A 254 15.07 34.19 -6.89
C ARG A 254 14.74 35.40 -6.01
N LYS A 255 15.64 35.80 -5.12
CA LYS A 255 15.52 37.02 -4.30
C LYS A 255 16.31 38.19 -4.88
N GLY A 256 16.82 38.08 -6.11
CA GLY A 256 17.68 39.07 -6.76
C GLY A 256 19.08 39.19 -6.15
N LYS A 257 19.45 38.30 -5.21
CA LYS A 257 20.74 38.36 -4.49
C LYS A 257 21.82 37.61 -5.28
N ILE A 258 22.11 38.08 -6.48
CA ILE A 258 22.95 37.38 -7.48
C ILE A 258 24.31 36.97 -6.91
N GLN A 259 25.03 37.86 -6.25
CA GLN A 259 26.37 37.53 -5.73
C GLN A 259 26.32 36.43 -4.65
N LYS A 260 25.31 36.45 -3.78
CA LYS A 260 25.12 35.40 -2.78
C LYS A 260 24.75 34.06 -3.42
N ALA A 261 24.02 34.08 -4.53
CA ALA A 261 23.72 32.90 -5.30
C ALA A 261 24.98 32.29 -5.91
N ILE A 262 25.79 33.10 -6.60
CA ILE A 262 27.07 32.71 -7.20
C ILE A 262 27.98 32.08 -6.15
N SER A 263 28.16 32.72 -4.98
CA SER A 263 29.00 32.18 -3.91
C SER A 263 28.50 30.81 -3.42
N ALA A 264 27.19 30.65 -3.23
CA ALA A 264 26.62 29.37 -2.81
C ALA A 264 26.82 28.26 -3.86
N TYR A 265 26.69 28.57 -5.15
CA TYR A 265 26.96 27.63 -6.23
C TYR A 265 28.44 27.24 -6.33
N GLN A 266 29.35 28.20 -6.19
CA GLN A 266 30.79 27.91 -6.13
C GLN A 266 31.15 27.02 -4.93
N GLU A 267 30.54 27.24 -3.77
CA GLU A 267 30.68 26.35 -2.62
C GLU A 267 30.14 24.94 -2.90
N ALA A 268 29.05 24.82 -3.66
CA ALA A 268 28.54 23.51 -4.09
C ALA A 268 29.56 22.78 -4.98
N GLN A 269 30.16 23.47 -5.96
CA GLN A 269 31.16 22.91 -6.87
C GLN A 269 32.46 22.52 -6.17
N LYS A 270 32.89 23.31 -5.16
CA LYS A 270 34.05 22.93 -4.32
C LYS A 270 33.83 21.62 -3.58
N LEU A 271 32.59 21.31 -3.22
CA LEU A 271 32.24 20.05 -2.54
C LEU A 271 32.04 18.91 -3.53
N TYR A 272 31.46 19.21 -4.70
CA TYR A 272 31.15 18.23 -5.72
C TYR A 272 31.27 18.90 -7.11
N PRO A 273 32.42 18.76 -7.79
CA PRO A 273 32.72 19.53 -9.01
C PRO A 273 31.71 19.37 -10.14
N ASP A 274 31.12 18.18 -10.28
CA ASP A 274 30.17 17.85 -11.35
C ASP A 274 28.71 18.12 -10.98
N ILE A 275 28.46 18.93 -9.94
CA ILE A 275 27.10 19.18 -9.47
C ILE A 275 26.35 20.02 -10.51
N ASP A 276 25.15 19.56 -10.88
CA ASP A 276 24.22 20.36 -11.67
C ASP A 276 23.62 21.47 -10.79
N LEU A 277 23.86 22.72 -11.18
CA LEU A 277 23.38 23.90 -10.47
C LEU A 277 21.91 24.22 -10.81
N ASN A 278 21.41 23.71 -11.95
CA ASN A 278 20.03 23.88 -12.39
C ASN A 278 19.37 22.55 -12.80
N PRO A 279 19.06 21.64 -11.86
CA PRO A 279 18.48 20.33 -12.16
C PRO A 279 17.02 20.37 -12.69
N LYS A 280 16.50 21.55 -13.05
CA LYS A 280 15.22 21.69 -13.75
C LYS A 280 15.39 21.73 -15.28
N THR A 281 16.61 21.97 -15.78
CA THR A 281 16.90 21.93 -17.22
C THR A 281 17.24 20.51 -17.65
N LYS A 282 17.08 20.22 -18.95
CA LYS A 282 17.48 18.92 -19.53
C LYS A 282 19.01 18.76 -19.58
N GLU A 283 19.72 19.88 -19.68
CA GLU A 283 21.18 19.93 -19.73
C GLU A 283 21.74 20.31 -18.36
N ILE A 284 22.90 19.75 -18.04
CA ILE A 284 23.64 20.05 -16.81
C ILE A 284 24.18 21.47 -16.93
N ASP A 285 23.75 22.37 -16.06
CA ASP A 285 24.30 23.72 -16.00
C ASP A 285 25.31 23.84 -14.85
N LYS A 286 26.56 24.09 -15.21
CA LYS A 286 27.68 24.22 -14.28
C LYS A 286 28.17 25.66 -14.16
N ASP A 287 27.55 26.66 -14.79
CA ASP A 287 27.99 28.06 -14.66
C ASP A 287 27.21 28.79 -13.56
N PRO A 288 27.85 29.11 -12.41
CA PRO A 288 27.20 29.85 -11.33
C PRO A 288 26.60 31.19 -11.75
N LYS A 289 27.22 31.90 -12.71
CA LYS A 289 26.76 33.23 -13.13
C LYS A 289 25.51 33.11 -13.98
N THR A 290 25.55 32.26 -15.00
CA THR A 290 24.43 32.02 -15.90
C THR A 290 23.20 31.54 -15.13
N VAL A 291 23.35 30.52 -14.28
CA VAL A 291 22.23 29.99 -13.47
C VAL A 291 21.66 31.05 -12.53
N ALA A 292 22.50 31.85 -11.87
CA ALA A 292 22.03 32.89 -10.96
C ALA A 292 21.23 33.98 -11.69
N GLN A 293 21.64 34.36 -12.90
CA GLN A 293 20.95 35.36 -13.71
C GLN A 293 19.62 34.84 -14.25
N GLN A 294 19.60 33.62 -14.83
CA GLN A 294 18.38 32.99 -15.34
C GLN A 294 17.30 32.86 -14.27
N LEU A 295 17.66 32.36 -13.08
CA LEU A 295 16.72 32.18 -11.98
C LEU A 295 16.26 33.49 -11.30
N ALA A 296 16.95 34.60 -11.54
CA ALA A 296 16.53 35.90 -11.05
C ALA A 296 15.52 36.60 -11.98
N SER A 297 15.45 36.15 -13.24
CA SER A 297 14.46 36.59 -14.23
C SER A 297 13.19 35.74 -14.28
N GLU A 298 13.14 34.62 -13.54
CA GLU A 298 11.94 33.80 -13.29
C GLU A 298 11.07 34.38 -12.16
#